data_AF-A0A1I4YL05-F1
#
_entry.id   AF-A0A1I4YL05-F1
#
_cell.length_a   1.000
_cell.length_b   1.000
_cell.length_c   1.000
_cell.angle_alpha   90.00
_cell.angle_beta   90.00
_cell.angle_gamma   90.00
#
_symmetry.space_group_name_H-M   'P 1'
#
loop_
_entity.id
_entity.type
_entity.pdbx_description
1 polymer ?
#
loop_
_entity_poly.entity_id
_entity_poly.type
_entity_poly.pdbx_seq_one_letter_code
_entity_poly.pdbx_strand_id
1 'polypeptide(L)'
;MALRPIHLLYVPTLCCNLSCRYCYLGEQTTQAALKVDAARAAATLRTALARLDEAGVLAFNVSLHGGEVTTLPAAVLDELFTIIRRHYLAHFDAIAALGHKKSAPHIKTNLYTFAPLYDLFDRHKVSISASIDLPLAMHAQYRTTRGGKPWLDRAIDNLRLLAKYPHAKKISATLCREHLADIPAFIDDIWFIHRELGFDMNNFNIMFAFASGLNSAAKGGDVLQPVPPDLQLALYEALNREFTGTELEDGLRRNWFDEFKPSYCTNAFNCGERFYLLQSDGAVYSCVRGQGLEEFHYGNLLTDPVGEVLDAGARKICLAHQEQGFDEACRHCEYLHLCRTGCPVVKRQSGCGRSYTCELQKAIYRDNPASFPPASPDGQQAYAREYAQGMHPHLVVSGEIPLPKPAPAVVLPRDLYEDKNALQSLIESDPVLQTLYSDDAFILELPNETVALTSQLLKPHATWYTLAAGERLVLHVRKSVFEAGCDEPIRNTLYLQMLRDTPVVYGDERRTKQEHLFTYQLYANCLMPSDRFGPEFVMVDLSGIVDLHAGLYREGVLNNLFVTTLYLREYHYQKQKANAFYHIQAVNLPFQNLEFHYLPRRMPDERPGT
;
A
#
# COMPACT_ATOMS: atom_id res chain seq x y z
N MET A 1 8.78 -24.17 5.21
CA MET A 1 7.43 -23.72 4.79
C MET A 1 7.06 -22.55 5.68
N ALA A 2 6.60 -21.42 5.13
CA ALA A 2 6.19 -20.28 5.96
C ALA A 2 4.91 -20.64 6.72
N LEU A 3 4.88 -20.40 8.04
CA LEU A 3 3.70 -20.65 8.89
C LEU A 3 2.57 -19.69 8.49
N ARG A 4 1.34 -20.20 8.37
CA ARG A 4 0.15 -19.36 8.11
C ARG A 4 -0.36 -18.76 9.43
N PRO A 5 -0.32 -17.44 9.65
CA PRO A 5 -0.76 -16.85 10.91
C PRO A 5 -2.29 -16.67 10.97
N ILE A 6 -2.89 -17.02 12.12
CA ILE A 6 -4.31 -16.80 12.40
C ILE A 6 -4.54 -16.19 13.78
N HIS A 7 -5.64 -15.45 13.92
CA HIS A 7 -6.20 -15.02 15.19
C HIS A 7 -7.25 -16.04 15.65
N LEU A 8 -6.96 -16.73 16.75
CA LEU A 8 -7.84 -17.71 17.36
C LEU A 8 -8.54 -17.11 18.59
N LEU A 9 -9.85 -16.92 18.48
CA LEU A 9 -10.70 -16.60 19.61
C LEU A 9 -11.30 -17.89 20.16
N TYR A 10 -10.99 -18.25 21.41
CA TYR A 10 -11.49 -19.46 22.01
C TYR A 10 -12.65 -19.17 22.97
N VAL A 11 -13.77 -19.84 22.75
CA VAL A 11 -15.00 -19.82 23.54
C VAL A 11 -15.07 -21.13 24.35
N PRO A 12 -14.42 -21.21 25.53
CA PRO A 12 -14.41 -22.41 26.34
C PRO A 12 -15.76 -22.72 27.01
N THR A 13 -16.70 -21.78 27.01
CA THR A 13 -18.05 -21.97 27.55
C THR A 13 -19.07 -21.03 26.90
N LEU A 14 -20.29 -21.52 26.69
CA LEU A 14 -21.43 -20.67 26.34
C LEU A 14 -22.21 -20.19 27.56
N CYS A 15 -21.87 -20.67 28.76
CA CYS A 15 -22.48 -20.21 30.00
C CYS A 15 -22.18 -18.74 30.26
N CYS A 16 -23.22 -17.97 30.62
CA CYS A 16 -23.10 -16.58 31.06
C CYS A 16 -24.01 -16.34 32.28
N ASN A 17 -23.47 -15.68 33.29
CA ASN A 17 -24.16 -15.26 34.51
C ASN A 17 -25.04 -13.99 34.34
N LEU A 18 -24.92 -13.30 33.20
CA LEU A 18 -25.74 -12.15 32.83
C LEU A 18 -26.73 -12.50 31.71
N SER A 19 -27.71 -11.62 31.49
CA SER A 19 -28.72 -11.70 30.43
C SER A 19 -28.85 -10.37 29.70
N CYS A 20 -27.71 -9.86 29.20
CA CYS A 20 -27.66 -8.55 28.54
C CYS A 20 -28.71 -8.44 27.44
N ARG A 21 -29.41 -7.30 27.37
CA ARG A 21 -30.56 -7.13 26.49
C ARG A 21 -30.20 -7.28 25.01
N TYR A 22 -29.05 -6.75 24.62
CA TYR A 22 -28.52 -6.75 23.25
C TYR A 22 -27.55 -7.92 22.96
N CYS A 23 -27.51 -8.96 23.80
CA CYS A 23 -26.56 -10.07 23.62
C CYS A 23 -26.77 -10.78 22.27
N TYR A 24 -25.75 -10.76 21.42
CA TYR A 24 -25.82 -11.34 20.07
C TYR A 24 -26.01 -12.87 20.04
N LEU A 25 -25.71 -13.56 21.13
CA LEU A 25 -25.90 -15.02 21.26
C LEU A 25 -27.34 -15.41 21.61
N GLY A 26 -28.20 -14.46 21.97
CA GLY A 26 -29.60 -14.75 22.34
C GLY A 26 -29.72 -15.88 23.37
N GLU A 27 -30.54 -16.89 23.05
CA GLU A 27 -30.80 -18.06 23.91
C GLU A 27 -29.65 -19.08 23.95
N GLN A 28 -28.63 -18.96 23.09
CA GLN A 28 -27.49 -19.88 23.09
C GLN A 28 -26.68 -19.79 24.40
N THR A 29 -26.80 -18.69 25.13
CA THR A 29 -26.18 -18.57 26.45
C THR A 29 -27.01 -19.28 27.52
N THR A 30 -26.51 -20.40 28.03
CA THR A 30 -27.20 -21.23 29.03
C THR A 30 -26.27 -21.73 30.12
N GLN A 31 -26.77 -21.86 31.35
CA GLN A 31 -26.01 -22.45 32.45
C GLN A 31 -25.94 -23.99 32.38
N ALA A 32 -26.84 -24.62 31.63
CA ALA A 32 -26.96 -26.08 31.57
C ALA A 32 -25.70 -26.79 31.04
N ALA A 33 -24.94 -26.12 30.16
CA ALA A 33 -23.76 -26.68 29.53
C ALA A 33 -22.46 -26.51 30.36
N LEU A 34 -22.46 -25.72 31.44
CA LEU A 34 -21.22 -25.31 32.12
C LEU A 34 -20.35 -26.50 32.57
N LYS A 35 -20.98 -27.56 33.12
CA LYS A 35 -20.24 -28.74 33.58
C LYS A 35 -19.54 -29.48 32.43
N VAL A 36 -20.23 -29.60 31.29
CA VAL A 36 -19.69 -30.25 30.09
C VAL A 36 -18.58 -29.40 29.48
N ASP A 37 -18.83 -28.11 29.33
CA ASP A 37 -17.88 -27.12 28.82
C ASP A 37 -16.60 -27.09 29.67
N ALA A 38 -16.73 -26.99 31.00
CA ALA A 38 -15.61 -26.98 31.91
C ALA A 38 -14.77 -28.27 31.85
N ALA A 39 -15.40 -29.43 31.68
CA ALA A 39 -14.70 -30.71 31.61
C ALA A 39 -13.85 -30.87 30.33
N ARG A 40 -14.25 -30.23 29.22
CA ARG A 40 -13.56 -30.35 27.92
C ARG A 40 -12.69 -29.15 27.54
N ALA A 41 -12.89 -27.98 28.15
CA ALA A 41 -12.30 -26.72 27.70
C ALA A 41 -10.77 -26.79 27.47
N ALA A 42 -10.03 -27.28 28.45
CA ALA A 42 -8.57 -27.36 28.34
C ALA A 42 -8.11 -28.40 27.30
N ALA A 43 -8.79 -29.55 27.24
CA ALA A 43 -8.49 -30.60 26.26
C ALA A 43 -8.74 -30.11 24.82
N THR A 44 -9.87 -29.43 24.58
CA THR A 44 -10.19 -28.87 23.26
C THR A 44 -9.15 -27.86 22.80
N LEU A 45 -8.75 -26.90 23.65
CA LEU A 45 -7.74 -25.92 23.27
C LEU A 45 -6.39 -26.59 22.97
N ARG A 46 -5.97 -27.56 23.79
CA ARG A 46 -4.72 -28.30 23.60
C ARG A 46 -4.71 -29.04 22.27
N THR A 47 -5.78 -29.77 21.97
CA THR A 47 -5.92 -30.50 20.71
C THR A 47 -5.95 -29.55 19.51
N ALA A 48 -6.71 -28.46 19.60
CA ALA A 48 -6.80 -27.50 18.51
C ALA A 48 -5.44 -26.86 18.17
N LEU A 49 -4.68 -26.41 19.19
CA LEU A 49 -3.35 -25.84 18.97
C LEU A 49 -2.38 -26.86 18.38
N ALA A 50 -2.39 -28.11 18.87
CA ALA A 50 -1.54 -29.17 18.33
C ALA A 50 -1.85 -29.45 16.84
N ARG A 51 -3.14 -29.56 16.48
CA ARG A 51 -3.55 -29.79 15.09
C ARG A 51 -3.22 -28.62 14.17
N LEU A 52 -3.34 -27.38 14.67
CA LEU A 52 -2.93 -26.19 13.94
C LEU A 52 -1.41 -26.20 13.67
N ASP A 53 -0.61 -26.52 14.68
CA ASP A 53 0.85 -26.62 14.56
C ASP A 53 1.25 -27.72 13.55
N GLU A 54 0.62 -28.90 13.61
CA GLU A 54 0.83 -30.01 12.65
C GLU A 54 0.49 -29.60 11.21
N ALA A 55 -0.49 -28.72 11.02
CA ALA A 55 -0.89 -28.19 9.73
C ALA A 55 -0.06 -26.98 9.27
N GLY A 56 0.95 -26.55 10.04
CA GLY A 56 1.76 -25.37 9.73
C GLY A 56 1.01 -24.03 9.89
N VAL A 57 0.03 -23.99 10.80
CA VAL A 57 -0.81 -22.82 11.08
C VAL A 57 -0.47 -22.27 12.46
N LEU A 58 -0.01 -21.02 12.51
CA LEU A 58 0.35 -20.35 13.76
C LEU A 58 -0.82 -19.55 14.31
N ALA A 59 -1.39 -19.98 15.43
CA ALA A 59 -2.32 -19.16 16.21
C ALA A 59 -1.55 -18.04 16.95
N PHE A 60 -1.24 -16.94 16.27
CA PHE A 60 -0.39 -15.87 16.82
C PHE A 60 -1.09 -15.08 17.95
N ASN A 61 -2.41 -15.06 17.97
CA ASN A 61 -3.21 -14.45 19.04
C ASN A 61 -4.30 -15.42 19.47
N VAL A 62 -4.13 -16.01 20.66
CA VAL A 62 -5.10 -16.85 21.34
C VAL A 62 -5.73 -16.03 22.46
N SER A 63 -7.02 -15.73 22.34
CA SER A 63 -7.77 -14.96 23.33
C SER A 63 -9.00 -15.72 23.79
N LEU A 64 -9.33 -15.63 25.08
CA LEU A 64 -10.51 -16.28 25.64
C LEU A 64 -11.71 -15.34 25.61
N HIS A 65 -12.83 -15.90 25.19
CA HIS A 65 -14.13 -15.26 25.13
C HIS A 65 -15.19 -16.28 25.60
N GLY A 66 -16.36 -16.32 24.96
CA GLY A 66 -17.50 -17.13 25.37
C GLY A 66 -18.48 -16.37 26.25
N GLY A 67 -19.61 -17.02 26.59
CA GLY A 67 -20.75 -16.37 27.24
C GLY A 67 -20.29 -15.47 28.40
N GLU A 68 -19.65 -16.09 29.39
CA GLU A 68 -18.75 -15.44 30.33
C GLU A 68 -17.66 -16.44 30.75
N VAL A 69 -16.44 -16.22 30.28
CA VAL A 69 -15.28 -17.11 30.54
C VAL A 69 -15.04 -17.31 32.05
N THR A 70 -15.27 -16.27 32.84
CA THR A 70 -15.02 -16.28 34.29
C THR A 70 -16.07 -17.05 35.09
N THR A 71 -17.07 -17.65 34.43
CA THR A 71 -17.95 -18.66 35.05
C THR A 71 -17.30 -20.03 35.18
N LEU A 72 -16.20 -20.27 34.45
CA LEU A 72 -15.43 -21.50 34.58
C LEU A 72 -14.76 -21.60 35.96
N PRO A 73 -14.61 -22.82 36.52
CA PRO A 73 -13.86 -23.01 37.75
C PRO A 73 -12.43 -22.48 37.63
N ALA A 74 -11.91 -21.92 38.73
CA ALA A 74 -10.56 -21.34 38.77
C ALA A 74 -9.46 -22.32 38.30
N ALA A 75 -9.59 -23.61 38.60
CA ALA A 75 -8.66 -24.64 38.14
C ALA A 75 -8.65 -24.81 36.60
N VAL A 76 -9.81 -24.69 35.96
CA VAL A 76 -9.91 -24.77 34.49
C VAL A 76 -9.31 -23.51 33.85
N LEU A 77 -9.58 -22.33 34.42
CA LEU A 77 -8.97 -21.08 33.99
C LEU A 77 -7.44 -21.12 34.11
N ASP A 78 -6.92 -21.62 35.23
CA ASP A 78 -5.50 -21.81 35.47
C ASP A 78 -4.83 -22.69 34.40
N GLU A 79 -5.49 -23.80 34.03
CA GLU A 79 -5.00 -24.68 32.98
C GLU A 79 -5.02 -24.00 31.60
N LEU A 80 -6.11 -23.30 31.25
CA LEU A 80 -6.21 -22.56 29.99
C LEU A 80 -5.13 -21.47 29.86
N PHE A 81 -4.90 -20.70 30.93
CA PHE A 81 -3.84 -19.69 30.97
C PHE A 81 -2.45 -20.32 30.79
N THR A 82 -2.23 -21.47 31.43
CA THR A 82 -0.98 -22.24 31.29
C THR A 82 -0.77 -22.73 29.86
N ILE A 83 -1.81 -23.25 29.20
CA ILE A 83 -1.76 -23.69 27.80
C ILE A 83 -1.37 -22.52 26.88
N ILE A 84 -2.07 -21.39 27.00
CA ILE A 84 -1.82 -20.21 26.16
C ILE A 84 -0.41 -19.67 26.36
N ARG A 85 0.07 -19.60 27.61
CA ARG A 85 1.41 -19.10 27.90
C ARG A 85 2.49 -20.01 27.33
N ARG A 86 2.31 -21.34 27.42
CA ARG A 86 3.23 -22.31 26.81
C ARG A 86 3.25 -22.18 25.29
N HIS A 87 2.08 -21.99 24.66
CA HIS A 87 1.96 -21.75 23.22
C HIS A 87 2.76 -20.51 22.79
N TYR A 88 2.56 -19.37 23.46
CA TYR A 88 3.30 -18.15 23.14
C TYR A 88 4.80 -18.27 23.38
N LEU A 89 5.23 -19.02 24.39
CA LEU A 89 6.65 -19.28 24.63
C LEU A 89 7.27 -20.16 23.54
N ALA A 90 6.57 -21.23 23.13
CA ALA A 90 7.05 -22.15 22.10
C ALA A 90 7.18 -21.48 20.72
N HIS A 91 6.33 -20.48 20.45
CA HIS A 91 6.27 -19.78 19.16
C HIS A 91 6.78 -18.33 19.24
N PHE A 92 7.56 -17.98 20.26
CA PHE A 92 7.97 -16.60 20.54
C PHE A 92 8.61 -15.91 19.32
N ASP A 93 9.61 -16.54 18.71
CA ASP A 93 10.34 -15.95 17.56
C ASP A 93 9.44 -15.77 16.34
N ALA A 94 8.57 -16.75 16.05
CA ALA A 94 7.65 -16.69 14.92
C ALA A 94 6.58 -15.59 15.12
N ILE A 95 6.07 -15.43 16.33
CA ILE A 95 5.11 -14.37 16.67
C ILE A 95 5.79 -12.99 16.63
N ALA A 96 7.02 -12.89 17.14
CA ALA A 96 7.80 -11.65 17.11
C ALA A 96 8.13 -11.22 15.68
N ALA A 97 8.46 -12.16 14.79
CA ALA A 97 8.71 -11.91 13.38
C ALA A 97 7.47 -11.34 12.63
N LEU A 98 6.27 -11.63 13.13
CA LEU A 98 5.02 -11.04 12.63
C LEU A 98 4.72 -9.65 13.22
N GLY A 99 5.61 -9.10 14.03
CA GLY A 99 5.44 -7.80 14.69
C GLY A 99 4.53 -7.84 15.92
N HIS A 100 4.20 -9.03 16.43
CA HIS A 100 3.33 -9.19 17.60
C HIS A 100 4.15 -9.45 18.87
N LYS A 101 3.76 -8.81 19.97
CA LYS A 101 4.34 -9.03 21.30
C LYS A 101 3.30 -9.72 22.19
N LYS A 102 3.24 -11.05 22.13
CA LYS A 102 2.29 -11.87 22.90
C LYS A 102 3.06 -12.76 23.87
N SER A 103 2.77 -12.59 25.16
CA SER A 103 3.42 -13.33 26.23
C SER A 103 2.47 -13.71 27.36
N ALA A 104 1.32 -13.06 27.45
CA ALA A 104 0.31 -13.29 28.48
C ALA A 104 -1.04 -13.65 27.85
N PRO A 105 -1.86 -14.50 28.52
CA PRO A 105 -3.23 -14.76 28.12
C PRO A 105 -4.07 -13.48 28.09
N HIS A 106 -5.09 -13.43 27.23
CA HIS A 106 -6.06 -12.34 27.17
C HIS A 106 -7.47 -12.88 27.36
N ILE A 107 -8.30 -12.18 28.14
CA ILE A 107 -9.72 -12.51 28.31
C ILE A 107 -10.63 -11.32 27.98
N LYS A 108 -11.79 -11.63 27.40
CA LYS A 108 -12.97 -10.76 27.40
C LYS A 108 -13.92 -11.21 28.51
N THR A 109 -14.31 -10.28 29.39
CA THR A 109 -15.18 -10.56 30.54
C THR A 109 -16.20 -9.46 30.76
N ASN A 110 -17.38 -9.80 31.27
CA ASN A 110 -18.37 -8.86 31.77
C ASN A 110 -17.98 -8.21 33.10
N LEU A 111 -16.82 -8.59 33.69
CA LEU A 111 -16.25 -8.07 34.94
C LEU A 111 -16.96 -8.50 36.22
N TYR A 112 -18.07 -9.26 36.16
CA TYR A 112 -18.87 -9.58 37.34
C TYR A 112 -18.08 -10.35 38.42
N THR A 113 -17.31 -11.37 38.06
CA THR A 113 -16.52 -12.20 38.99
C THR A 113 -15.04 -11.81 39.03
N PHE A 114 -14.71 -10.55 38.70
CA PHE A 114 -13.32 -10.09 38.67
C PHE A 114 -12.63 -10.18 40.05
N ALA A 115 -13.22 -9.60 41.09
CA ALA A 115 -12.64 -9.60 42.44
C ALA A 115 -12.25 -11.00 42.98
N PRO A 116 -13.12 -12.04 42.96
CA PRO A 116 -12.74 -13.36 43.46
C PRO A 116 -11.68 -14.09 42.60
N LEU A 117 -11.39 -13.62 41.39
CA LEU A 117 -10.39 -14.22 40.48
C LEU A 117 -9.13 -13.37 40.35
N TYR A 118 -9.01 -12.27 41.08
CA TYR A 118 -7.92 -11.30 40.97
C TYR A 118 -6.54 -11.95 41.08
N ASP A 119 -6.31 -12.75 42.13
CA ASP A 119 -5.02 -13.39 42.38
C ASP A 119 -4.62 -14.37 41.26
N LEU A 120 -5.60 -15.06 40.68
CA LEU A 120 -5.38 -15.94 39.55
C LEU A 120 -4.94 -15.15 38.31
N PHE A 121 -5.61 -14.03 38.03
CA PHE A 121 -5.27 -13.16 36.91
C PHE A 121 -3.89 -12.52 37.08
N ASP A 122 -3.58 -12.04 38.27
CA ASP A 122 -2.27 -11.44 38.59
C ASP A 122 -1.13 -12.45 38.42
N ARG A 123 -1.29 -13.67 38.96
CA ARG A 123 -0.32 -14.76 38.80
C ARG A 123 0.03 -15.05 37.34
N HIS A 124 -0.98 -15.01 36.47
CA HIS A 124 -0.81 -15.27 35.03
C HIS A 124 -0.55 -14.01 34.20
N LYS A 125 -0.55 -12.83 34.82
CA LYS A 125 -0.44 -11.52 34.15
C LYS A 125 -1.50 -11.32 33.07
N VAL A 126 -2.70 -11.83 33.31
CA VAL A 126 -3.77 -11.90 32.31
C VAL A 126 -4.12 -10.49 31.83
N SER A 127 -4.19 -10.30 30.51
CA SER A 127 -4.71 -9.07 29.94
C SER A 127 -6.24 -9.09 29.95
N ILE A 128 -6.86 -8.02 30.46
CA ILE A 128 -8.31 -7.93 30.68
C ILE A 128 -8.96 -6.98 29.67
N SER A 129 -10.00 -7.43 28.96
CA SER A 129 -10.96 -6.57 28.25
C SER A 129 -12.31 -6.68 28.94
N ALA A 130 -12.65 -5.70 29.78
CA ALA A 130 -13.89 -5.67 30.52
C ALA A 130 -15.01 -5.03 29.69
N SER A 131 -16.21 -5.58 29.72
CA SER A 131 -17.36 -4.94 29.09
C SER A 131 -18.14 -4.10 30.11
N ILE A 132 -18.18 -2.79 29.90
CA ILE A 132 -18.90 -1.80 30.71
C ILE A 132 -19.56 -0.83 29.74
N ASP A 133 -20.89 -0.81 29.70
CA ASP A 133 -21.59 0.16 28.85
C ASP A 133 -21.61 1.54 29.49
N LEU A 134 -21.72 2.55 28.62
CA LEU A 134 -21.95 3.93 28.99
C LEU A 134 -23.20 4.45 28.24
N PRO A 135 -24.01 5.33 28.84
CA PRO A 135 -23.94 5.76 30.24
C PRO A 135 -24.12 4.59 31.24
N LEU A 136 -23.57 4.72 32.45
CA LEU A 136 -23.64 3.72 33.52
C LEU A 136 -25.10 3.43 33.93
N ALA A 137 -26.00 4.39 33.77
CA ALA A 137 -27.44 4.15 33.90
C ALA A 137 -27.95 3.08 32.91
N MET A 138 -27.47 3.11 31.67
CA MET A 138 -27.82 2.13 30.63
C MET A 138 -27.15 0.77 30.89
N HIS A 139 -25.95 0.77 31.48
CA HIS A 139 -25.35 -0.46 32.00
C HIS A 139 -26.27 -1.14 33.02
N ALA A 140 -26.76 -0.39 34.02
CA ALA A 140 -27.66 -0.93 35.04
C ALA A 140 -28.94 -1.51 34.42
N GLN A 141 -29.50 -0.80 33.44
CA GLN A 141 -30.77 -1.16 32.81
C GLN A 141 -30.66 -2.37 31.88
N TYR A 142 -29.59 -2.46 31.07
CA TYR A 142 -29.52 -3.43 29.98
C TYR A 142 -28.52 -4.56 30.18
N ARG A 143 -27.58 -4.45 31.12
CA ARG A 143 -26.67 -5.54 31.52
C ARG A 143 -27.12 -6.14 32.84
N THR A 144 -28.24 -6.86 32.84
CA THR A 144 -28.80 -7.43 34.07
C THR A 144 -28.29 -8.85 34.33
N THR A 145 -28.37 -9.26 35.59
CA THR A 145 -28.21 -10.67 35.97
C THR A 145 -29.29 -11.53 35.30
N ARG A 146 -29.13 -12.86 35.28
CA ARG A 146 -30.18 -13.79 34.79
C ARG A 146 -31.54 -13.60 35.48
N GLY A 147 -31.55 -13.14 36.73
CA GLY A 147 -32.77 -12.79 37.47
C GLY A 147 -33.33 -11.39 37.19
N GLY A 148 -32.81 -10.69 36.17
CA GLY A 148 -33.29 -9.35 35.77
C GLY A 148 -32.83 -8.20 36.67
N LYS A 149 -32.03 -8.46 37.70
CA LYS A 149 -31.57 -7.42 38.62
C LYS A 149 -30.38 -6.63 38.04
N PRO A 150 -30.34 -5.29 38.22
CA PRO A 150 -29.15 -4.50 37.97
C PRO A 150 -28.03 -4.92 38.93
N TRP A 151 -26.77 -4.64 38.56
CA TRP A 151 -25.60 -4.95 39.40
C TRP A 151 -24.53 -3.85 39.32
N LEU A 152 -24.95 -2.61 39.03
CA LEU A 152 -24.04 -1.48 38.79
C LEU A 152 -23.09 -1.23 39.96
N ASP A 153 -23.55 -1.31 41.21
CA ASP A 153 -22.70 -1.08 42.39
C ASP A 153 -21.48 -2.01 42.39
N ARG A 154 -21.70 -3.29 42.10
CA ARG A 154 -20.63 -4.29 41.97
C ARG A 154 -19.76 -4.02 40.74
N ALA A 155 -20.32 -3.53 39.65
CA ALA A 155 -19.55 -3.15 38.47
C ALA A 155 -18.59 -1.99 38.78
N ILE A 156 -19.05 -0.98 39.52
CA ILE A 156 -18.24 0.16 39.97
C ILE A 156 -17.12 -0.31 40.91
N ASP A 157 -17.42 -1.19 41.87
CA ASP A 157 -16.39 -1.73 42.77
C ASP A 157 -15.33 -2.54 42.02
N ASN A 158 -15.75 -3.39 41.07
CA ASN A 158 -14.80 -4.13 40.25
C ASN A 158 -14.03 -3.22 39.27
N LEU A 159 -14.61 -2.10 38.81
CA LEU A 159 -13.90 -1.09 38.02
C LEU A 159 -12.79 -0.42 38.84
N ARG A 160 -13.05 -0.05 40.09
CA ARG A 160 -12.01 0.48 41.01
C ARG A 160 -10.89 -0.54 41.24
N LEU A 161 -11.23 -1.83 41.35
CA LEU A 161 -10.24 -2.88 41.47
C LEU A 161 -9.44 -3.06 40.17
N LEU A 162 -10.13 -3.03 39.01
CA LEU A 162 -9.50 -3.12 37.70
C LEU A 162 -8.55 -1.93 37.46
N ALA A 163 -8.90 -0.71 37.87
CA ALA A 163 -8.03 0.47 37.78
C ALA A 163 -6.65 0.22 38.42
N LYS A 164 -6.61 -0.48 39.56
CA LYS A 164 -5.39 -0.83 40.31
C LYS A 164 -4.66 -2.07 39.78
N TYR A 165 -5.29 -2.85 38.90
CA TYR A 165 -4.70 -4.07 38.36
C TYR A 165 -3.45 -3.76 37.51
N PRO A 166 -2.29 -4.38 37.77
CA PRO A 166 -1.00 -3.92 37.23
C PRO A 166 -0.75 -4.36 35.78
N HIS A 167 -1.54 -5.29 35.24
CA HIS A 167 -1.35 -5.80 33.89
C HIS A 167 -2.27 -5.12 32.87
N ALA A 168 -2.04 -5.40 31.59
CA ALA A 168 -2.75 -4.76 30.49
C ALA A 168 -4.28 -4.90 30.63
N LYS A 169 -4.98 -3.76 30.62
CA LYS A 169 -6.41 -3.69 30.87
C LYS A 169 -7.06 -2.66 29.95
N LYS A 170 -8.26 -2.96 29.50
CA LYS A 170 -9.11 -2.04 28.74
C LYS A 170 -10.58 -2.28 29.07
N ILE A 171 -11.41 -1.26 28.92
CA ILE A 171 -12.87 -1.44 28.95
C ILE A 171 -13.48 -1.24 27.56
N SER A 172 -14.66 -1.79 27.32
CA SER A 172 -15.39 -1.61 26.07
C SER A 172 -16.88 -1.46 26.33
N ALA A 173 -17.53 -0.53 25.63
CA ALA A 173 -18.97 -0.30 25.71
C ALA A 173 -19.65 -0.76 24.42
N THR A 174 -20.76 -1.49 24.55
CA THR A 174 -21.61 -1.84 23.40
C THR A 174 -22.80 -0.91 23.38
N LEU A 175 -22.88 -0.06 22.36
CA LEU A 175 -23.87 1.01 22.29
C LEU A 175 -25.00 0.63 21.34
N CYS A 176 -26.23 0.76 21.84
CA CYS A 176 -27.46 0.74 21.07
C CYS A 176 -28.01 2.18 20.96
N ARG A 177 -29.02 2.42 20.13
CA ARG A 177 -29.65 3.74 19.96
C ARG A 177 -30.01 4.36 21.32
N GLU A 178 -30.55 3.56 22.22
CA GLU A 178 -31.00 3.94 23.56
C GLU A 178 -29.85 4.46 24.44
N HIS A 179 -28.62 3.97 24.22
CA HIS A 179 -27.45 4.43 24.99
C HIS A 179 -27.06 5.86 24.65
N LEU A 180 -27.44 6.34 23.46
CA LEU A 180 -27.07 7.66 22.97
C LEU A 180 -28.24 8.65 23.02
N ALA A 181 -29.31 8.31 23.76
CA ALA A 181 -30.37 9.26 24.06
C ALA A 181 -29.87 10.45 24.91
N ASP A 182 -28.79 10.25 25.68
CA ASP A 182 -28.14 11.27 26.51
C ASP A 182 -26.61 11.17 26.37
N ILE A 183 -26.08 11.82 25.32
CA ILE A 183 -24.63 11.90 25.06
C ILE A 183 -23.89 12.69 26.16
N PRO A 184 -24.42 13.79 26.73
CA PRO A 184 -23.79 14.42 27.90
C PRO A 184 -23.55 13.45 29.06
N ALA A 185 -24.53 12.64 29.44
CA ALA A 185 -24.34 11.63 30.48
C ALA A 185 -23.25 10.60 30.13
N PHE A 186 -23.14 10.22 28.85
CA PHE A 186 -22.07 9.33 28.36
C PHE A 186 -20.68 9.95 28.58
N ILE A 187 -20.55 11.26 28.29
CA ILE A 187 -19.31 12.02 28.49
C ILE A 187 -18.97 12.14 29.98
N ASP A 188 -19.96 12.49 30.80
CA ASP A 188 -19.78 12.61 32.26
C ASP A 188 -19.29 11.29 32.87
N ASP A 189 -19.83 10.16 32.42
CA ASP A 189 -19.39 8.85 32.89
C ASP A 189 -17.96 8.49 32.44
N ILE A 190 -17.50 8.96 31.27
CA ILE A 190 -16.09 8.83 30.89
C ILE A 190 -15.21 9.56 31.90
N TRP A 191 -15.57 10.81 32.24
CA TRP A 191 -14.81 11.60 33.22
C TRP A 191 -14.86 10.98 34.62
N PHE A 192 -16.03 10.51 35.06
CA PHE A 192 -16.20 9.82 36.33
C PHE A 192 -15.30 8.58 36.43
N ILE A 193 -15.31 7.72 35.40
CA ILE A 193 -14.46 6.52 35.39
C ILE A 193 -12.98 6.90 35.38
N HIS A 194 -12.61 7.95 34.62
CA HIS A 194 -11.22 8.38 34.53
C HIS A 194 -10.69 8.98 35.82
N ARG A 195 -11.37 10.00 36.33
CA ARG A 195 -10.88 10.85 37.41
C ARG A 195 -11.30 10.34 38.79
N GLU A 196 -12.50 9.79 38.94
CA GLU A 196 -13.00 9.33 40.24
C GLU A 196 -12.73 7.86 40.52
N LEU A 197 -12.92 6.98 39.52
CA LEU A 197 -12.60 5.56 39.68
C LEU A 197 -11.12 5.24 39.42
N GLY A 198 -10.40 6.16 38.77
CA GLY A 198 -8.97 6.06 38.50
C GLY A 198 -8.61 5.10 37.36
N PHE A 199 -9.56 4.70 36.52
CA PHE A 199 -9.28 3.87 35.35
C PHE A 199 -8.85 4.74 34.17
N ASP A 200 -7.68 4.48 33.57
CA ASP A 200 -7.22 5.26 32.41
C ASP A 200 -8.11 5.02 31.18
N MET A 201 -8.99 6.00 30.90
CA MET A 201 -9.94 5.97 29.79
C MET A 201 -9.26 6.15 28.43
N ASN A 202 -7.95 6.37 28.37
CA ASN A 202 -7.23 6.15 27.11
C ASN A 202 -7.33 4.70 26.64
N ASN A 203 -7.58 3.74 27.55
CA ASN A 203 -7.77 2.31 27.26
C ASN A 203 -9.26 1.92 27.18
N PHE A 204 -10.01 2.62 26.34
CA PHE A 204 -11.44 2.41 26.12
C PHE A 204 -11.74 2.13 24.64
N ASN A 205 -12.70 1.25 24.35
CA ASN A 205 -13.20 0.99 23.01
C ASN A 205 -14.72 1.12 22.93
N ILE A 206 -15.21 1.82 21.92
CA ILE A 206 -16.62 1.93 21.58
C ILE A 206 -16.94 0.90 20.51
N MET A 207 -18.01 0.15 20.73
CA MET A 207 -18.57 -0.80 19.77
C MET A 207 -20.05 -0.46 19.58
N PHE A 208 -20.56 -0.53 18.35
CA PHE A 208 -21.99 -0.40 18.12
C PHE A 208 -22.65 -1.77 18.00
N ALA A 209 -23.78 -1.94 18.69
CA ALA A 209 -24.64 -3.08 18.49
C ALA A 209 -25.08 -3.15 17.02
N PHE A 210 -25.21 -4.37 16.51
CA PHE A 210 -25.66 -4.67 15.17
C PHE A 210 -26.93 -5.51 15.23
N ALA A 211 -27.69 -5.52 14.14
CA ALA A 211 -28.88 -6.37 14.03
C ALA A 211 -28.48 -7.84 14.21
N SER A 212 -29.08 -8.52 15.20
CA SER A 212 -28.84 -9.93 15.49
C SER A 212 -30.12 -10.74 15.43
N GLY A 213 -30.21 -11.69 14.49
CA GLY A 213 -31.36 -12.59 14.38
C GLY A 213 -31.56 -13.45 15.63
N LEU A 214 -30.46 -13.93 16.23
CA LEU A 214 -30.49 -14.70 17.49
C LEU A 214 -30.98 -13.85 18.67
N ASN A 215 -30.56 -12.58 18.74
CA ASN A 215 -31.02 -11.68 19.79
C ASN A 215 -32.51 -11.33 19.61
N SER A 216 -32.94 -11.01 18.39
CA SER A 216 -34.34 -10.73 18.08
C SER A 216 -35.25 -11.92 18.39
N ALA A 217 -34.81 -13.15 18.09
CA ALA A 217 -35.55 -14.36 18.47
C ALA A 217 -35.69 -14.49 20.00
N ALA A 218 -34.61 -14.21 20.74
CA ALA A 218 -34.59 -14.34 22.20
C ALA A 218 -35.35 -13.23 22.94
N LYS A 219 -35.44 -12.03 22.37
CA LYS A 219 -36.01 -10.84 23.03
C LYS A 219 -37.34 -10.39 22.43
N GLY A 220 -37.72 -10.82 21.23
CA GLY A 220 -38.95 -10.37 20.58
C GLY A 220 -39.00 -8.87 20.35
N GLY A 221 -40.15 -8.22 20.58
CA GLY A 221 -40.36 -6.77 20.40
C GLY A 221 -39.60 -5.88 21.39
N ASP A 222 -38.81 -6.50 22.24
CA ASP A 222 -38.13 -5.94 23.39
C ASP A 222 -36.64 -5.65 23.03
N VAL A 223 -36.20 -5.99 21.82
CA VAL A 223 -34.83 -5.79 21.30
C VAL A 223 -34.43 -4.33 21.20
N LEU A 224 -33.19 -4.03 21.59
CA LEU A 224 -32.61 -2.69 21.44
C LEU A 224 -32.21 -2.42 20.00
N GLN A 225 -32.32 -1.16 19.57
CA GLN A 225 -32.09 -0.80 18.19
C GLN A 225 -30.61 -0.51 17.92
N PRO A 226 -30.06 -0.93 16.76
CA PRO A 226 -28.74 -0.48 16.32
C PRO A 226 -28.67 1.05 16.24
N VAL A 227 -27.49 1.61 16.50
CA VAL A 227 -27.29 3.07 16.43
C VAL A 227 -27.37 3.52 14.96
N PRO A 228 -28.27 4.46 14.61
CA PRO A 228 -28.35 4.96 13.23
C PRO A 228 -27.17 5.89 12.90
N PRO A 229 -26.82 6.08 11.61
CA PRO A 229 -25.60 6.79 11.22
C PRO A 229 -25.49 8.23 11.74
N ASP A 230 -26.60 8.97 11.81
CA ASP A 230 -26.66 10.33 12.34
C ASP A 230 -26.26 10.39 13.82
N LEU A 231 -26.71 9.44 14.64
CA LEU A 231 -26.32 9.35 16.05
C LEU A 231 -24.89 8.86 16.25
N GLN A 232 -24.38 7.99 15.37
CA GLN A 232 -22.95 7.60 15.39
C GLN A 232 -22.05 8.82 15.17
N LEU A 233 -22.42 9.69 14.20
CA LEU A 233 -21.72 10.93 13.91
C LEU A 233 -21.87 11.94 15.05
N ALA A 234 -23.07 12.11 15.60
CA ALA A 234 -23.30 13.02 16.72
C ALA A 234 -22.45 12.65 17.95
N LEU A 235 -22.32 11.36 18.27
CA LEU A 235 -21.41 10.89 19.30
C LEU A 235 -19.96 11.24 18.96
N TYR A 236 -19.50 10.90 17.76
CA TYR A 236 -18.12 11.17 17.34
C TYR A 236 -17.77 12.66 17.42
N GLU A 237 -18.64 13.54 16.95
CA GLU A 237 -18.47 14.99 17.03
C GLU A 237 -18.48 15.50 18.47
N ALA A 238 -19.38 15.00 19.32
CA ALA A 238 -19.44 15.38 20.73
C ALA A 238 -18.16 14.97 21.48
N LEU A 239 -17.66 13.75 21.26
CA LEU A 239 -16.41 13.29 21.87
C LEU A 239 -15.20 14.07 21.36
N ASN A 240 -15.16 14.41 20.07
CA ASN A 240 -14.09 15.27 19.54
C ASN A 240 -14.09 16.65 20.19
N ARG A 241 -15.27 17.26 20.32
CA ARG A 241 -15.43 18.58 20.94
C ARG A 241 -14.97 18.60 22.40
N GLU A 242 -15.30 17.54 23.14
CA GLU A 242 -15.00 17.45 24.56
C GLU A 242 -13.53 17.08 24.84
N PHE A 243 -13.00 16.07 24.15
CA PHE A 243 -11.74 15.44 24.55
C PHE A 243 -10.50 15.88 23.76
N THR A 244 -10.66 16.62 22.65
CA THR A 244 -9.50 17.19 21.94
C THR A 244 -8.78 18.22 22.81
N GLY A 245 -7.46 18.08 22.95
CA GLY A 245 -6.64 18.94 23.82
C GLY A 245 -6.67 18.55 25.31
N THR A 246 -7.29 17.42 25.67
CA THR A 246 -7.36 16.90 27.05
C THR A 246 -6.43 15.71 27.28
N GLU A 247 -6.31 15.25 28.52
CA GLU A 247 -5.54 14.05 28.88
C GLU A 247 -6.09 12.74 28.26
N LEU A 248 -7.29 12.76 27.68
CA LEU A 248 -7.94 11.63 27.02
C LEU A 248 -7.89 11.68 25.49
N GLU A 249 -7.24 12.70 24.91
CA GLU A 249 -7.14 12.82 23.45
C GLU A 249 -6.45 11.59 22.83
N ASP A 250 -5.44 11.03 23.49
CA ASP A 250 -4.72 9.87 22.97
C ASP A 250 -5.65 8.67 22.76
N GLY A 251 -6.52 8.41 23.74
CA GLY A 251 -7.56 7.40 23.70
C GLY A 251 -8.55 7.64 22.57
N LEU A 252 -9.07 8.87 22.48
CA LEU A 252 -9.99 9.27 21.42
C LEU A 252 -9.40 9.00 20.03
N ARG A 253 -8.14 9.43 19.82
CA ARG A 253 -7.46 9.32 18.52
C ARG A 253 -7.05 7.89 18.20
N ARG A 254 -6.64 7.09 19.19
CA ARG A 254 -6.07 5.74 18.96
C ARG A 254 -7.05 4.60 19.19
N ASN A 255 -7.75 4.57 20.32
CA ASN A 255 -8.37 3.35 20.84
C ASN A 255 -9.90 3.36 20.74
N TRP A 256 -10.55 4.50 21.00
CA TRP A 256 -12.01 4.56 21.19
C TRP A 256 -12.78 4.07 19.96
N PHE A 257 -12.30 4.41 18.77
CA PHE A 257 -12.92 4.07 17.49
C PHE A 257 -12.14 3.03 16.66
N ASP A 258 -11.27 2.24 17.31
CA ASP A 258 -10.34 1.32 16.60
C ASP A 258 -11.07 0.25 15.75
N GLU A 259 -12.27 -0.17 16.15
CA GLU A 259 -13.11 -1.12 15.39
C GLU A 259 -13.50 -0.61 13.97
N PHE A 260 -13.46 0.71 13.78
CA PHE A 260 -13.90 1.37 12.54
C PHE A 260 -12.73 1.77 11.64
N LYS A 261 -11.49 1.45 12.03
CA LYS A 261 -10.26 1.75 11.29
C LYS A 261 -9.80 0.58 10.40
N PRO A 262 -8.97 0.82 9.36
CA PRO A 262 -8.65 -0.19 8.35
C PRO A 262 -7.89 -1.42 8.86
N SER A 263 -7.22 -1.31 10.02
CA SER A 263 -6.52 -2.42 10.69
C SER A 263 -7.47 -3.48 11.27
N TYR A 264 -8.75 -3.14 11.46
CA TYR A 264 -9.72 -4.03 12.11
C TYR A 264 -10.32 -5.06 11.13
N CYS A 265 -10.79 -6.19 11.65
CA CYS A 265 -11.26 -7.32 10.84
C CYS A 265 -12.44 -6.98 9.91
N THR A 266 -13.24 -5.99 10.30
CA THR A 266 -14.40 -5.48 9.57
C THR A 266 -14.03 -4.87 8.23
N ASN A 267 -12.76 -4.49 8.04
CA ASN A 267 -12.22 -3.85 6.85
C ASN A 267 -11.23 -4.77 6.09
N ALA A 268 -11.11 -6.04 6.50
CA ALA A 268 -10.29 -7.02 5.79
C ALA A 268 -10.88 -7.34 4.41
N PHE A 269 -10.01 -7.67 3.44
CA PHE A 269 -10.46 -8.10 2.12
C PHE A 269 -11.27 -9.40 2.21
N ASN A 270 -10.73 -10.38 2.94
CA ASN A 270 -11.44 -11.58 3.37
C ASN A 270 -11.08 -11.87 4.84
N CYS A 271 -12.01 -11.65 5.77
CA CYS A 271 -11.74 -11.93 7.18
C CYS A 271 -11.66 -13.45 7.48
N GLY A 272 -12.26 -14.30 6.64
CA GLY A 272 -12.28 -15.76 6.80
C GLY A 272 -10.94 -16.45 6.55
N GLU A 273 -9.92 -15.70 6.11
CA GLU A 273 -8.56 -16.21 5.94
C GLU A 273 -7.70 -16.11 7.21
N ARG A 274 -8.14 -15.30 8.18
CA ARG A 274 -7.33 -14.87 9.33
C ARG A 274 -8.01 -15.01 10.69
N PHE A 275 -9.33 -14.93 10.77
CA PHE A 275 -10.05 -14.90 12.05
C PHE A 275 -10.88 -16.18 12.22
N TYR A 276 -10.73 -16.82 13.37
CA TYR A 276 -11.39 -18.08 13.70
C TYR A 276 -11.86 -18.05 15.15
N LEU A 277 -13.13 -18.40 15.37
CA LEU A 277 -13.71 -18.59 16.69
C LEU A 277 -13.90 -20.08 16.95
N LEU A 278 -13.19 -20.64 17.91
CA LEU A 278 -13.30 -22.04 18.33
C LEU A 278 -14.21 -22.15 19.56
N GLN A 279 -15.16 -23.07 19.55
CA GLN A 279 -15.99 -23.41 20.71
C GLN A 279 -15.45 -24.63 21.47
N SER A 280 -15.98 -24.86 22.68
CA SER A 280 -15.57 -25.96 23.56
C SER A 280 -15.82 -27.35 22.99
N ASP A 281 -16.77 -27.51 22.07
CA ASP A 281 -17.05 -28.75 21.32
C ASP A 281 -16.18 -28.94 20.07
N GLY A 282 -15.28 -28.01 19.78
CA GLY A 282 -14.44 -28.05 18.59
C GLY A 282 -15.01 -27.29 17.39
N ALA A 283 -16.28 -26.89 17.42
CA ALA A 283 -16.90 -26.15 16.31
C ALA A 283 -16.18 -24.82 16.09
N VAL A 284 -16.00 -24.46 14.83
CA VAL A 284 -15.31 -23.25 14.40
C VAL A 284 -16.28 -22.36 13.63
N TYR A 285 -16.33 -21.10 14.01
CA TYR A 285 -17.10 -20.04 13.35
C TYR A 285 -16.16 -18.91 12.92
N SER A 286 -16.70 -17.99 12.11
CA SER A 286 -15.93 -16.82 11.64
C SER A 286 -15.40 -15.92 12.76
N CYS A 287 -16.26 -15.55 13.70
CA CYS A 287 -15.98 -14.61 14.78
C CYS A 287 -17.17 -14.55 15.75
N VAL A 288 -17.10 -13.67 16.74
CA VAL A 288 -18.21 -13.39 17.66
C VAL A 288 -19.51 -13.02 16.94
N ARG A 289 -19.44 -12.22 15.85
CA ARG A 289 -20.65 -11.76 15.15
C ARG A 289 -21.35 -12.90 14.39
N GLY A 290 -20.57 -13.85 13.86
CA GLY A 290 -21.05 -15.00 13.09
C GLY A 290 -21.25 -16.27 13.92
N GLN A 291 -21.01 -16.21 15.23
CA GLN A 291 -21.12 -17.36 16.11
C GLN A 291 -22.56 -17.87 16.16
N GLY A 292 -22.74 -19.19 16.00
CA GLY A 292 -24.05 -19.81 16.05
C GLY A 292 -24.88 -19.64 14.77
N LEU A 293 -24.33 -19.06 13.71
CA LEU A 293 -24.95 -18.95 12.39
C LEU A 293 -24.30 -19.97 11.45
N GLU A 294 -25.11 -20.82 10.82
CA GLU A 294 -24.63 -21.92 9.97
C GLU A 294 -23.81 -21.42 8.77
N GLU A 295 -24.20 -20.28 8.21
CA GLU A 295 -23.53 -19.70 7.05
C GLU A 295 -22.13 -19.14 7.39
N PHE A 296 -21.81 -19.06 8.68
CA PHE A 296 -20.52 -18.66 9.21
C PHE A 296 -19.82 -19.77 10.02
N HIS A 297 -20.34 -20.99 9.99
CA HIS A 297 -19.71 -22.18 10.57
C HIS A 297 -18.68 -22.77 9.60
N TYR A 298 -17.42 -22.85 10.01
CA TYR A 298 -16.29 -23.27 9.16
C TYR A 298 -15.97 -24.76 9.24
N GLY A 299 -16.53 -25.48 10.22
CA GLY A 299 -16.23 -26.89 10.48
C GLY A 299 -15.82 -27.11 11.93
N ASN A 300 -15.19 -28.24 12.25
CA ASN A 300 -14.80 -28.61 13.60
C ASN A 300 -13.33 -29.02 13.70
N LEU A 301 -12.54 -28.30 14.51
CA LEU A 301 -11.09 -28.55 14.66
C LEU A 301 -10.75 -29.83 15.43
N LEU A 302 -11.72 -30.57 15.96
CA LEU A 302 -11.51 -31.88 16.59
C LEU A 302 -11.74 -33.05 15.62
N THR A 303 -12.52 -32.84 14.56
CA THR A 303 -12.91 -33.92 13.63
C THR A 303 -12.42 -33.69 12.20
N ASP A 304 -12.40 -32.45 11.74
CA ASP A 304 -12.21 -32.14 10.32
C ASP A 304 -10.73 -31.82 10.04
N PRO A 305 -10.23 -32.04 8.81
CA PRO A 305 -8.89 -31.61 8.43
C PRO A 305 -8.74 -30.08 8.55
N VAL A 306 -7.63 -29.60 9.12
CA VAL A 306 -7.41 -28.16 9.33
C VAL A 306 -7.50 -27.37 8.02
N GLY A 307 -6.92 -27.88 6.93
CA GLY A 307 -7.00 -27.24 5.61
C GLY A 307 -8.44 -27.00 5.14
N GLU A 308 -9.34 -27.97 5.35
CA GLU A 308 -10.74 -27.84 4.97
C GLU A 308 -11.46 -26.75 5.78
N VAL A 309 -11.18 -26.65 7.08
CA VAL A 309 -11.72 -25.58 7.95
C VAL A 309 -11.23 -24.21 7.49
N LEU A 310 -9.96 -24.08 7.12
CA LEU A 310 -9.40 -22.82 6.62
C LEU A 310 -10.01 -22.41 5.28
N ASP A 311 -10.16 -23.35 4.36
CA ASP A 311 -10.73 -23.10 3.04
C ASP A 311 -12.24 -22.81 3.14
N ALA A 312 -12.95 -23.50 4.03
CA ALA A 312 -14.34 -23.19 4.35
C ALA A 312 -14.48 -21.76 4.87
N GLY A 313 -13.56 -21.31 5.72
CA GLY A 313 -13.52 -19.93 6.20
C GLY A 313 -13.43 -18.90 5.09
N ALA A 314 -12.43 -19.05 4.21
CA ALA A 314 -12.23 -18.16 3.07
C ALA A 314 -13.44 -18.16 2.11
N ARG A 315 -13.96 -19.34 1.77
CA ARG A 315 -15.12 -19.49 0.86
C ARG A 315 -16.39 -18.89 1.45
N LYS A 316 -16.76 -19.24 2.69
CA LYS A 316 -18.03 -18.80 3.31
C LYS A 316 -18.08 -17.28 3.47
N ILE A 317 -16.96 -16.64 3.82
CA ILE A 317 -16.90 -15.18 3.89
C ILE A 317 -17.03 -14.53 2.52
N CYS A 318 -16.33 -15.05 1.50
CA CYS A 318 -16.46 -14.55 0.13
C CYS A 318 -17.91 -14.65 -0.36
N LEU A 319 -18.57 -15.80 -0.16
CA LEU A 319 -19.99 -15.99 -0.48
C LEU A 319 -20.89 -15.00 0.26
N ALA A 320 -20.65 -14.77 1.55
CA ALA A 320 -21.43 -13.79 2.32
C ALA A 320 -21.26 -12.35 1.82
N HIS A 321 -20.08 -11.96 1.30
CA HIS A 321 -19.92 -10.68 0.60
C HIS A 321 -20.72 -10.67 -0.70
N GLN A 322 -20.63 -11.73 -1.51
CA GLN A 322 -21.29 -11.84 -2.82
C GLN A 322 -22.81 -11.78 -2.73
N GLU A 323 -23.42 -12.48 -1.77
CA GLU A 323 -24.87 -12.51 -1.56
C GLU A 323 -25.46 -11.11 -1.28
N GLN A 324 -24.69 -10.21 -0.67
CA GLN A 324 -25.12 -8.85 -0.36
C GLN A 324 -24.80 -7.84 -1.49
N GLY A 325 -24.17 -8.31 -2.56
CA GLY A 325 -23.79 -7.50 -3.71
C GLY A 325 -22.69 -6.48 -3.41
N PHE A 326 -22.41 -5.66 -4.42
CA PHE A 326 -21.44 -4.57 -4.35
C PHE A 326 -22.15 -3.25 -4.61
N ASP A 327 -22.49 -2.55 -3.54
CA ASP A 327 -23.28 -1.31 -3.55
C ASP A 327 -22.67 -0.21 -4.43
N GLU A 328 -23.50 0.49 -5.18
CA GLU A 328 -23.11 1.53 -6.14
C GLU A 328 -22.32 2.69 -5.49
N ALA A 329 -22.69 3.07 -4.27
CA ALA A 329 -21.96 4.10 -3.53
C ALA A 329 -20.57 3.61 -3.10
N CYS A 330 -20.39 2.30 -2.88
CA CYS A 330 -19.08 1.73 -2.60
C CYS A 330 -18.18 1.67 -3.85
N ARG A 331 -18.76 1.44 -5.04
CA ARG A 331 -18.02 1.43 -6.32
C ARG A 331 -17.36 2.77 -6.65
N HIS A 332 -17.95 3.86 -6.16
CA HIS A 332 -17.46 5.23 -6.35
C HIS A 332 -16.90 5.85 -5.07
N CYS A 333 -16.56 5.02 -4.06
CA CYS A 333 -16.10 5.52 -2.77
C CYS A 333 -14.59 5.77 -2.77
N GLU A 334 -14.19 6.99 -2.42
CA GLU A 334 -12.79 7.41 -2.22
C GLU A 334 -12.04 6.56 -1.18
N TYR A 335 -12.75 5.87 -0.28
CA TYR A 335 -12.18 5.05 0.80
C TYR A 335 -12.45 3.54 0.65
N LEU A 336 -12.87 3.05 -0.52
CA LEU A 336 -13.12 1.61 -0.72
C LEU A 336 -11.88 0.76 -0.40
N HIS A 337 -10.69 1.24 -0.78
CA HIS A 337 -9.42 0.55 -0.53
C HIS A 337 -9.12 0.34 0.96
N LEU A 338 -9.71 1.15 1.83
CA LEU A 338 -9.60 1.06 3.28
C LEU A 338 -10.75 0.27 3.91
N CYS A 339 -12.00 0.61 3.57
CA CYS A 339 -13.20 0.08 4.23
C CYS A 339 -13.66 -1.28 3.69
N ARG A 340 -13.48 -1.52 2.38
CA ARG A 340 -13.83 -2.79 1.71
C ARG A 340 -15.26 -3.29 1.99
N THR A 341 -16.20 -2.35 2.07
CA THR A 341 -17.66 -2.59 2.29
C THR A 341 -18.07 -3.04 3.69
N GLY A 342 -17.13 -3.24 4.63
CA GLY A 342 -17.44 -3.59 6.01
C GLY A 342 -17.72 -5.08 6.26
N CYS A 343 -18.25 -5.38 7.46
CA CYS A 343 -18.42 -6.74 7.96
C CYS A 343 -19.51 -7.54 7.21
N PRO A 344 -19.19 -8.71 6.61
CA PRO A 344 -20.16 -9.52 5.86
C PRO A 344 -21.30 -10.06 6.74
N VAL A 345 -21.00 -10.39 8.00
CA VAL A 345 -22.02 -10.87 8.95
C VAL A 345 -23.06 -9.79 9.21
N VAL A 346 -22.63 -8.55 9.42
CA VAL A 346 -23.56 -7.45 9.69
C VAL A 346 -24.34 -7.09 8.44
N LYS A 347 -23.68 -7.02 7.27
CA LYS A 347 -24.35 -6.81 5.98
C LYS A 347 -25.49 -7.81 5.75
N ARG A 348 -25.23 -9.10 5.98
CA ARG A 348 -26.24 -10.16 5.87
C ARG A 348 -27.40 -9.96 6.84
N GLN A 349 -27.12 -9.67 8.11
CA GLN A 349 -28.18 -9.52 9.12
C GLN A 349 -28.98 -8.22 8.97
N SER A 350 -28.40 -7.16 8.37
CA SER A 350 -29.10 -5.92 8.07
C SER A 350 -29.74 -5.89 6.67
N GLY A 351 -29.41 -6.84 5.80
CA GLY A 351 -29.82 -6.84 4.39
C GLY A 351 -29.27 -5.67 3.59
N CYS A 352 -28.07 -5.18 3.94
CA CYS A 352 -27.46 -4.00 3.34
C CYS A 352 -26.07 -4.32 2.77
N GLY A 353 -25.82 -3.94 1.51
CA GLY A 353 -24.53 -4.13 0.83
C GLY A 353 -23.38 -3.24 1.35
N ARG A 354 -23.66 -2.34 2.30
CA ARG A 354 -22.70 -1.37 2.85
C ARG A 354 -22.48 -1.56 4.36
N SER A 355 -21.33 -1.08 4.82
CA SER A 355 -21.05 -0.96 6.25
C SER A 355 -22.10 -0.06 6.93
N TYR A 356 -22.70 -0.55 8.01
CA TYR A 356 -23.63 0.24 8.84
C TYR A 356 -22.96 1.43 9.57
N THR A 357 -21.63 1.46 9.57
CA THR A 357 -20.80 2.55 10.10
C THR A 357 -20.12 3.36 9.00
N CYS A 358 -20.57 3.23 7.74
CA CYS A 358 -19.96 3.89 6.58
C CYS A 358 -19.71 5.39 6.79
N GLU A 359 -20.71 6.14 7.27
CA GLU A 359 -20.58 7.59 7.43
C GLU A 359 -19.62 7.95 8.58
N LEU A 360 -19.65 7.21 9.69
CA LEU A 360 -18.66 7.36 10.76
C LEU A 360 -17.23 7.05 10.27
N GLN A 361 -17.03 5.98 9.52
CA GLN A 361 -15.73 5.61 8.97
C GLN A 361 -15.19 6.73 8.06
N LYS A 362 -16.03 7.28 7.18
CA LYS A 362 -15.66 8.43 6.34
C LYS A 362 -15.27 9.65 7.18
N ALA A 363 -16.01 9.96 8.25
CA ALA A 363 -15.67 11.06 9.15
C ALA A 363 -14.30 10.85 9.80
N ILE A 364 -14.05 9.67 10.36
CA ILE A 364 -12.74 9.30 10.96
C ILE A 364 -11.61 9.44 9.93
N TYR A 365 -11.83 9.01 8.68
CA TYR A 365 -10.82 9.09 7.62
C TYR A 365 -10.53 10.53 7.20
N ARG A 366 -11.57 11.35 7.03
CA ARG A 366 -11.42 12.77 6.67
C ARG A 366 -10.72 13.60 7.74
N ASP A 367 -10.91 13.26 9.01
CA ASP A 367 -10.20 13.91 10.10
C ASP A 367 -8.72 13.52 10.18
N ASN A 368 -8.30 12.46 9.49
CA ASN A 368 -6.94 11.92 9.53
C ASN A 368 -6.39 11.62 8.11
N PRO A 369 -6.34 12.60 7.20
CA PRO A 369 -6.05 12.37 5.78
C PRO A 369 -4.61 11.91 5.52
N ALA A 370 -3.67 12.19 6.43
CA ALA A 370 -2.31 11.68 6.34
C ALA A 370 -2.22 10.16 6.55
N SER A 371 -3.07 9.63 7.43
CA SER A 371 -3.17 8.18 7.71
C SER A 371 -4.12 7.48 6.74
N PHE A 372 -5.15 8.18 6.28
CA PHE A 372 -6.23 7.64 5.46
C PHE A 372 -6.51 8.55 4.25
N PRO A 373 -5.59 8.61 3.27
CA PRO A 373 -5.76 9.49 2.11
C PRO A 373 -6.94 9.04 1.23
N PRO A 374 -7.77 9.97 0.74
CA PRO A 374 -8.82 9.63 -0.22
C PRO A 374 -8.21 9.25 -1.58
N ALA A 375 -8.82 8.28 -2.26
CA ALA A 375 -8.40 7.89 -3.60
C ALA A 375 -8.82 8.94 -4.65
N SER A 376 -7.93 9.20 -5.62
CA SER A 376 -8.26 9.97 -6.83
C SER A 376 -9.37 9.29 -7.64
N PRO A 377 -10.05 9.98 -8.58
CA PRO A 377 -11.07 9.36 -9.43
C PRO A 377 -10.58 8.08 -10.16
N ASP A 378 -9.34 8.10 -10.68
CA ASP A 378 -8.73 6.91 -11.30
C ASP A 378 -8.46 5.81 -10.28
N GLY A 379 -8.01 6.18 -9.07
CA GLY A 379 -7.82 5.26 -7.95
C GLY A 379 -9.12 4.59 -7.52
N GLN A 380 -10.22 5.33 -7.44
CA GLN A 380 -11.54 4.78 -7.10
C GLN A 380 -11.95 3.69 -8.08
N GLN A 381 -11.81 3.93 -9.39
CA GLN A 381 -12.09 2.94 -10.42
C GLN A 381 -11.14 1.73 -10.33
N ALA A 382 -9.85 1.95 -10.06
CA ALA A 382 -8.90 0.86 -9.87
C ALA A 382 -9.27 -0.03 -8.68
N TYR A 383 -9.55 0.56 -7.51
CA TYR A 383 -9.92 -0.18 -6.31
C TYR A 383 -11.26 -0.88 -6.42
N ALA A 384 -12.25 -0.27 -7.08
CA ALA A 384 -13.54 -0.92 -7.34
C ALA A 384 -13.37 -2.17 -8.20
N ARG A 385 -12.50 -2.11 -9.22
CA ARG A 385 -12.17 -3.27 -10.06
C ARG A 385 -11.42 -4.34 -9.29
N GLU A 386 -10.39 -3.98 -8.51
CA GLU A 386 -9.63 -4.94 -7.69
C GLU A 386 -10.56 -5.67 -6.71
N TYR A 387 -11.40 -4.91 -6.00
CA TYR A 387 -12.37 -5.48 -5.08
C TYR A 387 -13.40 -6.36 -5.80
N ALA A 388 -13.90 -5.94 -6.97
CA ALA A 388 -14.81 -6.76 -7.77
C ALA A 388 -14.14 -8.05 -8.26
N GLN A 389 -12.90 -8.00 -8.76
CA GLN A 389 -12.18 -9.19 -9.23
C GLN A 389 -11.96 -10.21 -8.11
N GLY A 390 -11.60 -9.75 -6.91
CA GLY A 390 -11.33 -10.65 -5.79
C GLY A 390 -12.55 -11.11 -5.00
N MET A 391 -13.59 -10.26 -4.85
CA MET A 391 -14.77 -10.57 -4.04
C MET A 391 -16.04 -10.81 -4.84
N HIS A 392 -16.21 -10.18 -6.01
CA HIS A 392 -17.43 -10.27 -6.83
C HIS A 392 -17.11 -10.57 -8.31
N PRO A 393 -16.39 -11.67 -8.62
CA PRO A 393 -15.87 -11.92 -9.96
C PRO A 393 -16.96 -12.00 -11.04
N HIS A 394 -18.18 -12.40 -10.66
CA HIS A 394 -19.35 -12.42 -11.56
C HIS A 394 -19.70 -11.04 -12.14
N LEU A 395 -19.45 -9.94 -11.42
CA LEU A 395 -19.70 -8.57 -11.90
C LEU A 395 -18.70 -8.13 -12.97
N VAL A 396 -17.50 -8.70 -12.95
CA VAL A 396 -16.48 -8.45 -13.98
C VAL A 396 -16.80 -9.26 -15.22
N VAL A 397 -17.19 -10.53 -15.04
CA VAL A 397 -17.58 -11.43 -16.14
C VAL A 397 -18.85 -10.96 -16.84
N SER A 398 -19.83 -10.42 -16.12
CA SER A 398 -21.06 -9.87 -16.71
C SER A 398 -20.86 -8.55 -17.46
N GLY A 399 -19.70 -7.89 -17.29
CA GLY A 399 -19.40 -6.59 -17.86
C GLY A 399 -20.01 -5.41 -17.10
N GLU A 400 -20.65 -5.63 -15.94
CA GLU A 400 -21.13 -4.55 -15.07
C GLU A 400 -20.00 -3.67 -14.53
N ILE A 401 -18.82 -4.26 -14.33
CA ILE A 401 -17.60 -3.53 -13.97
C ILE A 401 -16.57 -3.69 -15.10
N PRO A 402 -16.37 -2.66 -15.94
CA PRO A 402 -15.55 -2.79 -17.15
C PRO A 402 -14.06 -2.91 -16.85
N LEU A 403 -13.37 -3.77 -17.62
CA LEU A 403 -11.92 -3.83 -17.65
C LEU A 403 -11.35 -2.56 -18.31
N PRO A 404 -10.17 -2.06 -17.89
CA PRO A 404 -9.52 -0.96 -18.58
C PRO A 404 -9.27 -1.33 -20.05
N LYS A 405 -9.48 -0.36 -20.95
CA LYS A 405 -8.91 -0.46 -22.30
C LYS A 405 -7.39 -0.51 -22.17
N PRO A 406 -6.67 -1.39 -22.89
CA PRO A 406 -5.22 -1.39 -22.89
C PRO A 406 -4.72 0.00 -23.27
N ALA A 407 -3.84 0.58 -22.46
CA ALA A 407 -3.12 1.78 -22.88
C ALA A 407 -2.25 1.44 -24.10
N PRO A 408 -2.05 2.36 -25.05
CA PRO A 408 -1.06 2.16 -26.10
C PRO A 408 0.31 1.98 -25.45
N ALA A 409 0.91 0.80 -25.63
CA ALA A 409 2.20 0.45 -25.06
C ALA A 409 3.22 0.19 -26.18
N VAL A 410 4.45 0.67 -25.99
CA VAL A 410 5.58 0.30 -26.84
C VAL A 410 6.00 -1.12 -26.47
N VAL A 411 5.89 -2.05 -27.41
CA VAL A 411 6.29 -3.44 -27.21
C VAL A 411 7.71 -3.60 -27.75
N LEU A 412 8.68 -3.75 -26.85
CA LEU A 412 10.07 -4.03 -27.19
C LEU A 412 10.36 -5.52 -26.95
N PRO A 413 11.03 -6.20 -27.89
CA PRO A 413 11.38 -7.61 -27.71
C PRO A 413 12.47 -7.75 -26.63
N ARG A 414 12.48 -8.89 -25.92
CA ARG A 414 13.39 -9.10 -24.77
C ARG A 414 14.87 -9.07 -25.16
N ASP A 415 15.18 -9.51 -26.37
CA ASP A 415 16.52 -9.56 -26.93
C ASP A 415 17.13 -8.16 -27.15
N LEU A 416 16.32 -7.09 -27.20
CA LEU A 416 16.81 -5.71 -27.22
C LEU A 416 17.70 -5.39 -26.00
N TYR A 417 17.47 -6.08 -24.87
CA TYR A 417 18.20 -5.88 -23.61
C TYR A 417 19.38 -6.84 -23.43
N GLU A 418 19.72 -7.66 -24.44
CA GLU A 418 20.92 -8.48 -24.39
C GLU A 418 22.18 -7.65 -24.67
N ASP A 419 23.26 -7.86 -23.90
CA ASP A 419 24.50 -7.06 -24.00
C ASP A 419 25.06 -6.99 -25.43
N LYS A 420 24.98 -8.09 -26.19
CA LYS A 420 25.45 -8.15 -27.59
C LYS A 420 24.72 -7.16 -28.53
N ASN A 421 23.51 -6.76 -28.17
CA ASN A 421 22.66 -5.87 -28.95
C ASN A 421 22.75 -4.42 -28.47
N ALA A 422 23.45 -4.13 -27.37
CA ALA A 422 23.71 -2.77 -26.94
C ALA A 422 24.57 -2.02 -27.97
N LEU A 423 24.34 -0.71 -28.14
CA LEU A 423 25.05 0.14 -29.10
C LEU A 423 26.58 0.01 -28.99
N GLN A 424 27.11 -0.01 -27.76
CA GLN A 424 28.53 -0.15 -27.50
C GLN A 424 29.09 -1.47 -28.07
N SER A 425 28.43 -2.59 -27.80
CA SER A 425 28.81 -3.91 -28.32
C SER A 425 28.69 -3.99 -29.85
N LEU A 426 27.70 -3.31 -30.42
CA LEU A 426 27.52 -3.21 -31.88
C LEU A 426 28.65 -2.39 -32.53
N ILE A 427 29.12 -1.33 -31.85
CA ILE A 427 30.29 -0.54 -32.30
C ILE A 427 31.55 -1.39 -32.19
N GLU A 428 31.78 -2.05 -31.05
CA GLU A 428 32.97 -2.88 -30.81
C GLU A 428 33.10 -4.06 -31.78
N SER A 429 31.99 -4.60 -32.27
CA SER A 429 31.99 -5.71 -33.23
C SER A 429 32.13 -5.29 -34.69
N ASP A 430 32.19 -3.99 -34.99
CA ASP A 430 32.18 -3.46 -36.36
C ASP A 430 33.28 -2.41 -36.58
N PRO A 431 34.37 -2.75 -37.31
CA PRO A 431 35.51 -1.85 -37.51
C PRO A 431 35.16 -0.49 -38.13
N VAL A 432 34.12 -0.42 -38.98
CA VAL A 432 33.69 0.84 -39.59
C VAL A 432 32.94 1.68 -38.58
N LEU A 433 32.11 1.07 -37.71
CA LEU A 433 31.48 1.79 -36.61
C LEU A 433 32.50 2.27 -35.57
N GLN A 434 33.54 1.49 -35.26
CA GLN A 434 34.62 1.94 -34.38
C GLN A 434 35.25 3.24 -34.91
N THR A 435 35.44 3.35 -36.23
CA THR A 435 35.95 4.58 -36.84
C THR A 435 34.89 5.68 -36.83
N LEU A 436 33.62 5.36 -37.11
CA LEU A 436 32.52 6.32 -37.10
C LEU A 436 32.31 6.96 -35.74
N TYR A 437 32.49 6.21 -34.66
CA TYR A 437 32.27 6.67 -33.28
C TYR A 437 33.55 7.03 -32.53
N SER A 438 34.72 7.01 -33.20
CA SER A 438 35.99 7.38 -32.56
C SER A 438 35.93 8.82 -32.02
N ASP A 439 36.46 8.98 -30.81
CA ASP A 439 36.55 10.24 -30.08
C ASP A 439 37.84 11.02 -30.36
N ASP A 440 38.77 10.45 -31.14
CA ASP A 440 40.02 11.08 -31.57
C ASP A 440 40.07 11.39 -33.08
N ALA A 441 38.98 11.08 -33.81
CA ALA A 441 38.88 11.24 -35.25
C ALA A 441 38.80 12.71 -35.72
N PHE A 442 38.12 13.55 -34.96
CA PHE A 442 37.81 14.93 -35.31
C PHE A 442 38.15 15.85 -34.13
N ILE A 443 39.11 16.75 -34.33
CA ILE A 443 39.58 17.68 -33.29
C ILE A 443 39.39 19.09 -33.79
N LEU A 444 38.67 19.90 -33.02
CA LEU A 444 38.42 21.29 -33.31
C LEU A 444 39.43 22.17 -32.58
N GLU A 445 40.16 23.00 -33.31
CA GLU A 445 41.02 24.04 -32.76
C GLU A 445 40.21 25.35 -32.67
N LEU A 446 40.07 25.82 -31.43
CA LEU A 446 39.53 27.13 -31.05
C LEU A 446 40.69 28.05 -30.63
N PRO A 447 40.49 29.37 -30.49
CA PRO A 447 41.58 30.30 -30.19
C PRO A 447 42.39 29.96 -28.93
N ASN A 448 41.73 29.41 -27.90
CA ASN A 448 42.34 29.16 -26.59
C ASN A 448 42.44 27.67 -26.22
N GLU A 449 41.85 26.77 -27.00
CA GLU A 449 41.77 25.34 -26.65
C GLU A 449 41.58 24.44 -27.88
N THR A 450 41.66 23.13 -27.66
CA THR A 450 41.32 22.11 -28.66
C THR A 450 40.27 21.17 -28.09
N VAL A 451 39.23 20.91 -28.87
CA VAL A 451 38.07 20.11 -28.46
C VAL A 451 38.00 18.86 -29.34
N ALA A 452 38.16 17.69 -28.71
CA ALA A 452 37.86 16.42 -29.38
C ALA A 452 36.35 16.29 -29.56
N LEU A 453 35.89 16.16 -30.79
CA LEU A 453 34.46 16.04 -31.09
C LEU A 453 34.04 14.58 -30.93
N THR A 454 32.99 14.35 -30.14
CA THR A 454 32.44 13.02 -29.88
C THR A 454 31.00 12.94 -30.35
N SER A 455 30.52 11.71 -30.59
CA SER A 455 29.12 11.45 -30.93
C SER A 455 28.19 11.90 -29.81
N GLN A 456 27.14 12.65 -30.14
CA GLN A 456 26.09 13.02 -29.18
C GLN A 456 25.40 11.81 -28.53
N LEU A 457 25.45 10.62 -29.14
CA LEU A 457 24.87 9.40 -28.58
C LEU A 457 25.72 8.80 -27.44
N LEU A 458 27.01 9.14 -27.39
CA LEU A 458 27.97 8.60 -26.41
C LEU A 458 28.39 9.65 -25.36
N LYS A 459 27.97 10.91 -25.52
CA LYS A 459 28.29 11.98 -24.57
C LYS A 459 27.57 11.75 -23.22
N PRO A 460 28.30 11.74 -22.09
CA PRO A 460 27.67 11.67 -20.77
C PRO A 460 27.00 12.98 -20.34
N HIS A 461 27.34 14.10 -21.00
CA HIS A 461 26.78 15.43 -20.75
C HIS A 461 26.82 16.29 -22.02
N ALA A 462 25.93 17.29 -22.12
CA ALA A 462 25.98 18.28 -23.19
C ALA A 462 27.07 19.33 -22.91
N THR A 463 27.72 19.80 -23.98
CA THR A 463 28.76 20.85 -23.89
C THR A 463 28.45 21.92 -24.92
N TRP A 464 28.29 23.17 -24.46
CA TRP A 464 27.93 24.30 -25.30
C TRP A 464 29.03 25.34 -25.32
N TYR A 465 29.39 25.78 -26.51
CA TYR A 465 30.39 26.81 -26.74
C TYR A 465 29.74 28.13 -27.14
N THR A 466 30.52 29.19 -27.10
CA THR A 466 30.13 30.48 -27.69
C THR A 466 31.17 30.84 -28.73
N LEU A 467 30.74 31.04 -29.98
CA LEU A 467 31.60 31.49 -31.07
C LEU A 467 31.25 32.94 -31.42
N ALA A 468 32.24 33.83 -31.34
CA ALA A 468 32.10 35.21 -31.78
C ALA A 468 32.47 35.37 -33.26
N ALA A 469 31.88 36.38 -33.91
CA ALA A 469 32.18 36.71 -35.30
C ALA A 469 33.70 36.93 -35.52
N GLY A 470 34.25 36.29 -36.55
CA GLY A 470 35.68 36.35 -36.89
C GLY A 470 36.61 35.56 -35.96
N GLU A 471 36.08 34.71 -35.07
CA GLU A 471 36.91 33.76 -34.32
C GLU A 471 37.43 32.63 -35.21
N ARG A 472 38.68 32.23 -34.94
CA ARG A 472 39.33 31.15 -35.68
C ARG A 472 38.76 29.81 -35.26
N LEU A 473 38.31 29.03 -36.25
CA LEU A 473 37.73 27.70 -36.09
C LEU A 473 38.38 26.75 -37.11
N VAL A 474 39.31 25.91 -36.68
CA VAL A 474 40.00 24.95 -37.57
C VAL A 474 39.62 23.53 -37.18
N LEU A 475 39.17 22.73 -38.14
CA LEU A 475 38.88 21.32 -37.91
C LEU A 475 40.05 20.47 -38.40
N HIS A 476 40.60 19.66 -37.50
CA HIS A 476 41.59 18.64 -37.75
C HIS A 476 40.92 17.27 -37.83
N VAL A 477 41.28 16.48 -38.84
CA VAL A 477 40.63 15.21 -39.18
C VAL A 477 41.69 14.15 -39.40
N ARG A 478 41.56 13.01 -38.72
CA ARG A 478 42.46 11.86 -38.85
C ARG A 478 42.28 11.22 -40.23
N LYS A 479 43.35 10.99 -40.99
CA LYS A 479 43.27 10.47 -42.37
C LYS A 479 42.53 9.14 -42.49
N SER A 480 42.64 8.27 -41.49
CA SER A 480 41.99 6.95 -41.46
C SER A 480 40.47 7.00 -41.61
N VAL A 481 39.81 8.10 -41.25
CA VAL A 481 38.34 8.24 -41.42
C VAL A 481 37.90 8.34 -42.88
N PHE A 482 38.82 8.69 -43.79
CA PHE A 482 38.55 8.74 -45.23
C PHE A 482 38.70 7.37 -45.91
N GLU A 483 39.40 6.44 -45.25
CA GLU A 483 39.66 5.08 -45.73
C GLU A 483 38.64 4.07 -45.17
N ALA A 484 38.08 4.36 -43.99
CA ALA A 484 37.11 3.49 -43.34
C ALA A 484 35.81 3.34 -44.15
N GLY A 485 35.52 2.09 -44.55
CA GLY A 485 34.35 1.77 -45.36
C GLY A 485 34.38 2.38 -46.77
N CYS A 486 35.55 2.79 -47.26
CA CYS A 486 35.71 3.46 -48.55
C CYS A 486 36.82 2.83 -49.39
N ASP A 487 36.45 2.14 -50.47
CA ASP A 487 37.40 1.51 -51.40
C ASP A 487 38.11 2.53 -52.31
N GLU A 488 37.58 3.75 -52.44
CA GLU A 488 38.10 4.81 -53.30
C GLU A 488 38.22 6.15 -52.52
N PRO A 489 39.25 6.32 -51.64
CA PRO A 489 39.36 7.48 -50.75
C PRO A 489 39.31 8.85 -51.46
N ILE A 490 39.71 8.91 -52.73
CA ILE A 490 39.65 10.12 -53.56
C ILE A 490 38.23 10.65 -53.79
N ARG A 491 37.21 9.79 -53.68
CA ARG A 491 35.80 10.17 -53.80
C ARG A 491 35.17 10.51 -52.45
N ASN A 492 35.86 10.24 -51.36
CA ASN A 492 35.36 10.54 -50.03
C ASN A 492 35.50 12.05 -49.75
N THR A 493 34.53 12.58 -49.03
CA THR A 493 34.48 14.00 -48.68
C THR A 493 34.30 14.16 -47.18
N LEU A 494 34.94 15.19 -46.61
CA LEU A 494 34.54 15.72 -45.31
C LEU A 494 33.12 16.27 -45.44
N TYR A 495 32.21 15.80 -44.60
CA TYR A 495 30.79 16.12 -44.65
C TYR A 495 30.39 16.91 -43.40
N LEU A 496 29.99 18.17 -43.61
CA LEU A 496 29.65 19.12 -42.55
C LEU A 496 28.16 19.47 -42.64
N GLN A 497 27.43 19.32 -41.54
CA GLN A 497 26.03 19.71 -41.45
C GLN A 497 25.83 20.73 -40.34
N MET A 498 25.33 21.91 -40.71
CA MET A 498 24.98 22.94 -39.73
C MET A 498 23.48 22.92 -39.48
N LEU A 499 23.09 22.69 -38.23
CA LEU A 499 21.71 22.69 -37.77
C LEU A 499 21.50 23.78 -36.72
N ARG A 500 20.24 24.18 -36.53
CA ARG A 500 19.81 25.15 -35.52
C ARG A 500 18.66 24.60 -34.70
N ASP A 501 18.66 24.90 -33.41
CA ASP A 501 17.62 24.50 -32.46
C ASP A 501 16.35 25.35 -32.58
N THR A 502 15.83 25.46 -33.81
CA THR A 502 14.50 25.97 -34.14
C THR A 502 13.71 24.80 -34.69
N PRO A 503 13.03 24.02 -33.83
CA PRO A 503 12.50 22.74 -34.25
C PRO A 503 11.47 22.85 -35.37
N VAL A 504 11.59 21.99 -36.38
CA VAL A 504 10.68 21.87 -37.52
C VAL A 504 10.09 20.46 -37.54
N VAL A 505 8.88 20.32 -38.08
CA VAL A 505 8.17 19.03 -38.19
C VAL A 505 8.09 18.62 -39.64
N TYR A 506 8.75 17.51 -40.00
CA TYR A 506 8.75 16.98 -41.38
C TYR A 506 9.01 15.47 -41.44
N GLY A 507 8.83 14.89 -42.63
CA GLY A 507 8.93 13.45 -42.89
C GLY A 507 7.64 12.69 -42.58
N ASP A 508 7.58 11.42 -43.02
CA ASP A 508 6.40 10.57 -42.89
C ASP A 508 5.97 10.36 -41.43
N GLU A 509 6.95 10.31 -40.52
CA GLU A 509 6.75 10.14 -39.08
C GLU A 509 6.32 11.44 -38.37
N ARG A 510 6.30 12.59 -39.07
CA ARG A 510 6.03 13.93 -38.51
C ARG A 510 6.81 14.22 -37.22
N ARG A 511 8.11 13.90 -37.24
CA ARG A 511 9.00 14.11 -36.09
C ARG A 511 9.44 15.56 -35.99
N THR A 512 9.49 16.06 -34.76
CA THR A 512 10.14 17.33 -34.40
C THR A 512 11.65 17.14 -34.45
N LYS A 513 12.36 17.88 -35.32
CA LYS A 513 13.80 17.80 -35.54
C LYS A 513 14.42 19.20 -35.60
N GLN A 514 15.71 19.32 -35.33
CA GLN A 514 16.46 20.56 -35.58
C GLN A 514 16.41 20.94 -37.07
N GLU A 515 16.37 22.25 -37.34
CA GLU A 515 16.32 22.79 -38.70
C GLU A 515 17.72 22.76 -39.33
N HIS A 516 17.84 22.21 -40.54
CA HIS A 516 19.10 22.23 -41.28
C HIS A 516 19.29 23.61 -41.91
N LEU A 517 20.43 24.25 -41.62
CA LEU A 517 20.79 25.54 -42.20
C LEU A 517 21.53 25.36 -43.53
N PHE A 518 22.58 24.55 -43.54
CA PHE A 518 23.37 24.26 -44.74
C PHE A 518 24.20 22.98 -44.58
N THR A 519 24.76 22.49 -45.69
CA THR A 519 25.68 21.36 -45.74
C THR A 519 26.84 21.67 -46.67
N TYR A 520 28.06 21.34 -46.25
CA TYR A 520 29.27 21.45 -47.06
C TYR A 520 29.96 20.10 -47.22
N GLN A 521 30.54 19.88 -48.39
CA GLN A 521 31.36 18.71 -48.69
C GLN A 521 32.67 19.15 -49.34
N LEU A 522 33.79 18.64 -48.82
CA LEU A 522 35.12 18.91 -49.35
C LEU A 522 35.83 17.59 -49.62
N TYR A 523 36.34 17.40 -50.85
CA TYR A 523 37.09 16.20 -51.18
C TYR A 523 38.34 16.07 -50.31
N ALA A 524 38.65 14.85 -49.88
CA ALA A 524 39.73 14.58 -48.94
C ALA A 524 41.10 15.12 -49.42
N ASN A 525 41.36 15.08 -50.74
CA ASN A 525 42.59 15.57 -51.36
C ASN A 525 42.69 17.11 -51.44
N CYS A 526 41.61 17.84 -51.14
CA CYS A 526 41.60 19.29 -51.05
C CYS A 526 41.90 19.79 -49.63
N LEU A 527 41.99 18.89 -48.64
CA LEU A 527 42.30 19.25 -47.26
C LEU A 527 43.81 19.48 -47.09
N MET A 528 44.16 20.44 -46.24
CA MET A 528 45.56 20.79 -45.99
C MET A 528 46.19 19.80 -44.99
N PRO A 529 47.50 19.53 -45.03
CA PRO A 529 48.17 18.81 -43.94
C PRO A 529 47.97 19.54 -42.61
N SER A 530 47.81 18.78 -41.51
CA SER A 530 47.72 19.40 -40.19
C SER A 530 49.11 19.75 -39.65
N ASP A 531 49.37 21.05 -39.50
CA ASP A 531 50.63 21.54 -38.92
C ASP A 531 50.77 21.21 -37.42
N ARG A 532 49.64 21.00 -36.73
CA ARG A 532 49.56 20.81 -35.27
C ARG A 532 49.60 19.35 -34.81
N PHE A 533 48.93 18.45 -35.52
CA PHE A 533 48.75 17.05 -35.10
C PHE A 533 49.57 16.04 -35.92
N GLY A 534 50.43 16.53 -36.82
CA GLY A 534 51.37 15.70 -37.57
C GLY A 534 50.78 15.04 -38.83
N PRO A 535 51.53 14.12 -39.46
CA PRO A 535 51.25 13.63 -40.80
C PRO A 535 49.97 12.78 -40.92
N GLU A 536 49.46 12.26 -39.80
CA GLU A 536 48.25 11.44 -39.74
C GLU A 536 46.96 12.28 -39.80
N PHE A 537 47.08 13.61 -39.72
CA PHE A 537 45.95 14.53 -39.72
C PHE A 537 45.98 15.46 -40.93
N VAL A 538 44.79 15.77 -41.42
CA VAL A 538 44.52 16.88 -42.36
C VAL A 538 43.67 17.93 -41.66
N MET A 539 43.60 19.14 -42.20
CA MET A 539 42.86 20.24 -41.60
C MET A 539 42.11 21.08 -42.63
N VAL A 540 41.07 21.78 -42.15
CA VAL A 540 40.33 22.79 -42.87
C VAL A 540 39.98 23.96 -41.95
N ASP A 541 40.12 25.19 -42.44
CA ASP A 541 39.66 26.38 -41.75
C ASP A 541 38.16 26.59 -42.02
N LEU A 542 37.34 26.51 -40.97
CA LEU A 542 35.90 26.67 -41.01
C LEU A 542 35.44 28.09 -40.68
N SER A 543 36.35 28.99 -40.26
CA SER A 543 36.02 30.35 -39.82
C SER A 543 35.25 31.10 -40.90
N GLY A 544 35.74 31.03 -42.14
CA GLY A 544 35.09 31.67 -43.29
C GLY A 544 33.71 31.10 -43.61
N ILE A 545 33.46 29.81 -43.32
CA ILE A 545 32.14 29.18 -43.53
C ILE A 545 31.15 29.66 -42.47
N VAL A 546 31.60 29.76 -41.22
CA VAL A 546 30.76 30.29 -40.13
C VAL A 546 30.42 31.75 -40.40
N ASP A 547 31.40 32.58 -40.73
CA ASP A 547 31.19 34.01 -41.02
C ASP A 547 30.30 34.23 -42.26
N LEU A 548 30.51 33.45 -43.34
CA LEU A 548 29.69 33.54 -44.55
C LEU A 548 28.19 33.36 -44.26
N HIS A 549 27.88 32.49 -43.30
CA HIS A 549 26.50 32.16 -42.92
C HIS A 549 26.03 32.82 -41.63
N ALA A 550 26.73 33.86 -41.15
CA ALA A 550 26.43 34.54 -39.89
C ALA A 550 24.95 34.96 -39.75
N GLY A 551 24.31 35.36 -40.85
CA GLY A 551 22.90 35.79 -40.87
C GLY A 551 21.88 34.66 -40.63
N LEU A 552 22.30 33.39 -40.68
CA LEU A 552 21.45 32.24 -40.37
C LEU A 552 21.41 31.92 -38.88
N TYR A 553 22.37 32.40 -38.08
CA TYR A 553 22.40 32.17 -36.65
C TYR A 553 21.51 33.18 -35.92
N ARG A 554 20.92 32.76 -34.79
CA ARG A 554 20.02 33.60 -33.98
C ARG A 554 20.58 33.74 -32.58
N GLU A 555 20.49 34.93 -32.02
CA GLU A 555 20.88 35.20 -30.64
C GLU A 555 20.07 34.34 -29.67
N GLY A 556 20.74 33.72 -28.70
CA GLY A 556 20.13 32.82 -27.71
C GLY A 556 19.68 31.45 -28.26
N VAL A 557 19.88 31.15 -29.54
CA VAL A 557 19.53 29.85 -30.14
C VAL A 557 20.79 29.02 -30.34
N LEU A 558 20.73 27.74 -29.98
CA LEU A 558 21.84 26.81 -30.11
C LEU A 558 21.97 26.35 -31.57
N ASN A 559 23.22 26.23 -32.03
CA ASN A 559 23.56 25.66 -33.33
C ASN A 559 24.33 24.37 -33.12
N ASN A 560 24.22 23.44 -34.06
CA ASN A 560 24.83 22.12 -33.95
C ASN A 560 25.54 21.78 -35.26
N LEU A 561 26.87 21.79 -35.23
CA LEU A 561 27.72 21.40 -36.35
C LEU A 561 28.06 19.92 -36.23
N PHE A 562 27.48 19.10 -37.09
CA PHE A 562 27.86 17.69 -37.24
C PHE A 562 28.96 17.53 -38.27
N VAL A 563 29.89 16.63 -37.97
CA VAL A 563 31.08 16.33 -38.78
C VAL A 563 31.19 14.82 -38.98
N THR A 564 31.34 14.40 -40.23
CA THR A 564 31.62 13.00 -40.59
C THR A 564 32.25 12.95 -41.99
N THR A 565 32.33 11.79 -42.62
CA THR A 565 32.65 11.66 -44.05
C THR A 565 31.45 11.15 -44.83
N LEU A 566 31.43 11.36 -46.16
CA LEU A 566 30.35 10.87 -47.00
C LEU A 566 30.15 9.35 -46.85
N TYR A 567 31.24 8.59 -46.88
CA TYR A 567 31.17 7.12 -46.80
C TYR A 567 30.79 6.62 -45.40
N LEU A 568 31.28 7.25 -44.32
CA LEU A 568 30.84 6.89 -42.96
C LEU A 568 29.35 7.20 -42.76
N ARG A 569 28.88 8.33 -43.30
CA ARG A 569 27.46 8.68 -43.30
C ARG A 569 26.62 7.64 -44.04
N GLU A 570 27.03 7.23 -45.24
CA GLU A 570 26.35 6.19 -46.01
C GLU A 570 26.35 4.86 -45.27
N TYR A 571 27.49 4.48 -44.68
CA TYR A 571 27.61 3.26 -43.88
C TYR A 571 26.63 3.25 -42.71
N HIS A 572 26.49 4.35 -41.97
CA HIS A 572 25.52 4.48 -40.90
C HIS A 572 24.09 4.15 -41.36
N TYR A 573 23.64 4.73 -42.47
CA TYR A 573 22.29 4.45 -43.00
C TYR A 573 22.14 3.01 -43.52
N GLN A 574 23.19 2.44 -44.12
CA GLN A 574 23.17 1.02 -44.49
C GLN A 574 23.08 0.12 -43.26
N LYS A 575 23.79 0.46 -42.18
CA LYS A 575 23.72 -0.28 -40.92
C LYS A 575 22.33 -0.17 -40.27
N GLN A 576 21.72 1.02 -40.26
CA GLN A 576 20.33 1.20 -39.82
C GLN A 576 19.34 0.34 -40.62
N LYS A 577 19.58 0.18 -41.93
CA LYS A 577 18.75 -0.67 -42.78
C LYS A 577 18.96 -2.16 -42.52
N ALA A 578 20.18 -2.58 -42.21
CA ALA A 578 20.55 -3.98 -42.04
C ALA A 578 20.40 -4.52 -40.61
N ASN A 579 20.38 -3.66 -39.59
CA ASN A 579 20.35 -4.06 -38.19
C ASN A 579 19.34 -3.22 -37.38
N ALA A 580 18.26 -3.86 -36.93
CA ALA A 580 17.18 -3.21 -36.18
C ALA A 580 17.63 -2.71 -34.78
N PHE A 581 18.52 -3.43 -34.11
CA PHE A 581 19.07 -3.03 -32.81
C PHE A 581 19.94 -1.78 -32.94
N TYR A 582 20.74 -1.69 -34.00
CA TYR A 582 21.50 -0.46 -34.32
C TYR A 582 20.55 0.68 -34.70
N HIS A 583 19.55 0.41 -35.55
CA HIS A 583 18.59 1.42 -35.99
C HIS A 583 17.91 2.13 -34.82
N ILE A 584 17.32 1.37 -33.90
CA ILE A 584 16.56 1.95 -32.79
C ILE A 584 17.44 2.76 -31.84
N GLN A 585 18.70 2.36 -31.65
CA GLN A 585 19.66 3.03 -30.77
C GLN A 585 20.39 4.20 -31.44
N ALA A 586 20.47 4.23 -32.77
CA ALA A 586 21.11 5.27 -33.55
C ALA A 586 20.12 6.03 -34.46
N VAL A 587 18.87 6.20 -34.01
CA VAL A 587 17.79 6.84 -34.78
C VAL A 587 18.01 8.35 -35.00
N ASN A 588 18.82 8.97 -34.14
CA ASN A 588 19.30 10.34 -34.28
C ASN A 588 20.71 10.34 -34.91
N LEU A 589 21.13 11.47 -35.48
CA LEU A 589 22.43 11.58 -36.16
C LEU A 589 23.56 11.18 -35.19
N PRO A 590 24.35 10.12 -35.46
CA PRO A 590 25.36 9.62 -34.53
C PRO A 590 26.69 10.36 -34.66
N PHE A 591 26.77 11.38 -35.51
CA PHE A 591 28.04 11.97 -35.91
C PHE A 591 28.61 12.87 -34.80
N GLN A 592 29.93 13.06 -34.87
CA GLN A 592 30.67 13.96 -34.00
C GLN A 592 30.14 15.37 -34.15
N ASN A 593 29.95 16.07 -33.02
CA ASN A 593 29.27 17.35 -33.07
C ASN A 593 29.81 18.41 -32.10
N LEU A 594 29.70 19.66 -32.55
CA LEU A 594 29.92 20.87 -31.76
C LEU A 594 28.61 21.63 -31.62
N GLU A 595 28.20 21.90 -30.38
CA GLU A 595 27.05 22.75 -30.09
C GLU A 595 27.53 24.14 -29.64
N PHE A 596 27.00 25.20 -30.25
CA PHE A 596 27.43 26.56 -29.92
C PHE A 596 26.36 27.63 -30.11
N HIS A 597 26.44 28.68 -29.30
CA HIS A 597 25.77 29.95 -29.52
C HIS A 597 26.66 30.87 -30.35
N TYR A 598 26.07 31.61 -31.29
CA TYR A 598 26.80 32.56 -32.12
C TYR A 598 26.60 33.99 -31.63
N LEU A 599 27.70 34.73 -31.45
CA LEU A 599 27.70 36.15 -31.10
C LEU A 599 28.11 37.01 -32.30
N PRO A 600 27.20 37.83 -32.86
CA PRO A 600 27.49 38.64 -34.05
C PRO A 600 28.43 39.82 -33.80
N ARG A 601 28.80 40.11 -32.55
CA ARG A 601 29.79 41.14 -32.17
C ARG A 601 30.75 40.58 -31.13
N ARG A 602 32.05 40.79 -31.34
CA ARG A 602 33.08 40.55 -30.33
C ARG A 602 32.90 41.59 -29.20
N MET A 603 32.62 41.13 -27.98
CA MET A 603 32.65 42.01 -26.81
C MET A 603 34.09 42.57 -26.69
N PRO A 604 34.29 43.88 -26.46
CA PRO A 604 35.63 44.41 -26.29
C PRO A 604 36.33 43.72 -25.12
N ASP A 605 37.60 43.31 -25.31
CA ASP A 605 38.44 42.73 -24.25
C ASP A 605 38.44 43.66 -23.02
N GLU A 606 37.75 43.26 -21.95
CA GLU A 606 38.00 43.82 -20.63
C GLU A 606 39.40 43.36 -20.22
N ARG A 607 40.41 44.20 -20.46
CA ARG A 607 41.69 44.06 -19.77
C ARG A 607 41.40 44.13 -18.26
N PRO A 608 41.98 43.25 -17.42
CA PRO A 608 41.95 43.44 -15.99
C PRO A 608 42.84 44.65 -15.66
N GLY A 609 42.22 45.83 -15.51
CA GLY A 609 42.85 47.05 -15.05
C GLY A 609 42.54 47.29 -13.59
N THR A 610 43.56 47.08 -12.75
CA THR A 610 43.87 47.68 -11.42
C THR A 610 42.76 47.84 -10.39
#